data_AF-A0A6M5UAK7-F1
#
_entry.id   AF-A0A6M5UAK7-F1
#
_cell.length_a   1.000
_cell.length_b   1.000
_cell.length_c   1.000
_cell.angle_alpha   90.00
_cell.angle_beta   90.00
_cell.angle_gamma   90.00
#
_symmetry.space_group_name_H-M   'P 1'
#
loop_
_entity.id
_entity.type
_entity.pdbx_description
1 polymer ?
#
loop_
_entity_poly.entity_id
_entity_poly.type
_entity_poly.pdbx_seq_one_letter_code
_entity_poly.pdbx_strand_id
1 'polypeptide(L)'
;MDDELRRARVPQGAQASFADVRVGVMRIGVGAGRALAQIAVRSPRGEDVLRVDLGDAIDLHGAGMLHVDDVEGEPGTSAGVVTFTFHPA
;
A
#
# COMPACT_ATOMS: atom_id res chain seq x y z
N MET A 1 -0.90 -23.07 12.02
CA MET A 1 -1.40 -22.50 10.75
C MET A 1 -0.55 -21.27 10.57
N ASP A 2 0.46 -21.36 9.72
CA ASP A 2 1.51 -20.34 9.67
C ASP A 2 0.90 -19.01 9.23
N ASP A 3 0.82 -18.06 10.16
CA ASP A 3 0.56 -16.64 9.90
C ASP A 3 1.70 -16.08 9.07
N GLU A 4 1.74 -16.45 7.79
CA GLU A 4 2.78 -16.05 6.87
C GLU A 4 2.55 -14.58 6.52
N LEU A 5 3.14 -13.70 7.32
CA LEU A 5 3.22 -12.27 7.06
C LEU A 5 3.74 -12.07 5.64
N ARG A 6 2.91 -11.46 4.78
CA ARG A 6 3.29 -11.19 3.39
C ARG A 6 3.79 -9.77 3.26
N ARG A 7 5.11 -9.63 3.17
CA ARG A 7 5.75 -8.36 2.89
C ARG A 7 5.94 -8.16 1.39
N ALA A 8 5.60 -6.98 0.88
CA ALA A 8 5.78 -6.64 -0.52
C ALA A 8 6.33 -5.22 -0.70
N ARG A 9 7.32 -5.08 -1.58
CA ARG A 9 7.78 -3.79 -2.10
C ARG A 9 7.07 -3.53 -3.42
N VAL A 10 6.29 -2.45 -3.50
CA VAL A 10 5.45 -2.15 -4.66
C VAL A 10 5.88 -0.80 -5.24
N PRO A 11 6.53 -0.80 -6.42
CA PRO A 11 6.89 0.42 -7.11
C PRO A 11 5.67 1.25 -7.52
N GLN A 12 5.86 2.56 -7.67
CA GLN A 12 4.89 3.43 -8.31
C GLN A 12 4.54 2.89 -9.71
N GLY A 13 3.25 2.85 -10.02
CA GLY A 13 2.72 2.28 -11.26
C GLY A 13 2.55 0.76 -11.24
N ALA A 14 2.95 0.09 -10.16
CA ALA A 14 2.77 -1.35 -9.99
C ALA A 14 1.66 -1.69 -8.98
N GLN A 15 1.33 -2.97 -8.89
CA GLN A 15 0.37 -3.50 -7.93
C GLN A 15 0.86 -4.81 -7.33
N ALA A 16 0.43 -5.09 -6.09
CA ALA A 16 0.57 -6.38 -5.43
C ALA A 16 -0.81 -6.94 -5.09
N SER A 17 -0.86 -8.24 -4.82
CA SER A 17 -2.08 -8.92 -4.37
C SER A 17 -1.90 -9.46 -2.96
N PHE A 18 -2.88 -9.20 -2.10
CA PHE A 18 -2.95 -9.65 -0.72
C PHE A 18 -4.31 -10.32 -0.52
N ALA A 19 -4.31 -11.64 -0.29
CA ALA A 19 -5.52 -12.47 -0.40
C ALA A 19 -6.22 -12.26 -1.76
N ASP A 20 -7.49 -11.88 -1.77
CA ASP A 20 -8.30 -11.56 -2.95
C ASP A 20 -8.31 -10.06 -3.29
N VAL A 21 -7.49 -9.26 -2.62
CA VAL A 21 -7.42 -7.79 -2.77
C VAL A 21 -6.18 -7.38 -3.56
N ARG A 22 -6.37 -6.52 -4.55
CA ARG A 22 -5.27 -5.91 -5.33
C ARG A 22 -5.02 -4.50 -4.83
N VAL A 23 -3.76 -4.19 -4.55
CA VAL A 23 -3.32 -2.89 -4.06
C VAL A 23 -2.32 -2.30 -5.05
N GLY A 24 -2.71 -1.22 -5.72
CA GLY A 24 -1.91 -0.53 -6.71
C GLY A 24 -1.35 0.78 -6.16
N VAL A 25 -0.05 1.03 -6.35
CA VAL A 25 0.58 2.30 -5.98
C VAL A 25 0.49 3.24 -7.18
N MET A 26 -0.33 4.29 -7.07
CA MET A 26 -0.62 5.19 -8.19
C MET A 26 0.41 6.32 -8.32
N ARG A 27 0.69 6.98 -7.19
CA ARG A 27 1.59 8.14 -7.12
C ARG A 27 2.28 8.16 -5.78
N ILE A 28 3.55 8.51 -5.78
CA ILE A 28 4.33 8.80 -4.58
C ILE A 28 4.83 10.24 -4.71
N GLY A 29 4.86 10.96 -3.60
CA GLY A 29 5.38 12.32 -3.55
C GLY A 29 5.59 12.79 -2.12
N VAL A 30 5.77 14.10 -1.96
CA VAL A 30 5.94 14.72 -0.64
C VAL A 30 4.79 15.69 -0.37
N GLY A 31 4.17 15.58 0.80
CA GLY A 31 3.17 16.53 1.28
C GLY A 31 3.37 16.80 2.77
N ALA A 32 3.19 18.06 3.18
CA ALA A 32 3.50 18.52 4.54
C ALA A 32 4.91 18.11 5.05
N GLY A 33 5.88 18.00 4.14
CA GLY A 33 7.25 17.61 4.45
C GLY A 33 7.49 16.12 4.67
N ARG A 34 6.50 15.26 4.39
CA ARG A 34 6.58 13.79 4.54
C ARG A 34 6.32 13.07 3.23
N ALA A 35 6.94 11.91 3.06
CA ALA A 35 6.66 11.03 1.93
C ALA A 35 5.23 10.47 2.06
N LEU A 36 4.49 10.50 0.96
CA LEU A 36 3.09 10.08 0.86
C LEU A 36 2.89 9.26 -0.40
N ALA A 37 2.02 8.26 -0.31
CA ALA A 37 1.58 7.49 -1.47
C ALA A 37 0.06 7.62 -1.65
N GLN A 38 -0.38 7.61 -2.91
CA GLN A 38 -1.77 7.39 -3.29
C GLN A 38 -1.89 5.95 -3.78
N ILE A 39 -2.78 5.18 -3.16
CA ILE A 39 -3.00 3.77 -3.49
C ILE A 39 -4.44 3.55 -3.93
N ALA A 40 -4.64 2.56 -4.81
CA ALA A 40 -5.95 2.02 -5.16
C ALA A 40 -6.07 0.63 -4.54
N VAL A 41 -7.09 0.42 -3.72
CA VAL A 41 -7.44 -0.88 -3.11
C VAL A 41 -8.65 -1.42 -3.85
N ARG A 42 -8.51 -2.61 -4.46
CA ARG A 42 -9.56 -3.24 -5.27
C ARG A 42 -9.86 -4.63 -4.75
N SER A 43 -11.08 -4.85 -4.29
CA SER A 43 -11.57 -6.17 -3.89
C SER A 43 -12.93 -6.47 -4.51
N PRO A 44 -13.43 -7.71 -4.38
CA PRO A 44 -14.81 -8.04 -4.78
C PRO A 44 -15.88 -7.24 -4.02
N ARG A 45 -15.54 -6.68 -2.85
CA ARG A 45 -16.45 -5.91 -1.99
C ARG A 45 -16.49 -4.41 -2.33
N GLY A 46 -15.50 -3.90 -3.06
CA GLY A 46 -15.43 -2.48 -3.42
C GLY A 46 -14.05 -2.03 -3.93
N GLU A 47 -13.99 -0.77 -4.34
CA GLU A 47 -12.75 -0.08 -4.73
C GLU A 47 -12.63 1.25 -3.98
N ASP A 48 -11.46 1.47 -3.37
CA ASP A 48 -11.11 2.69 -2.68
C ASP A 48 -9.81 3.29 -3.24
N VAL A 49 -9.73 4.62 -3.22
CA VAL A 49 -8.48 5.35 -3.47
C VAL A 49 -8.11 6.12 -2.22
N LEU A 50 -6.99 5.74 -1.61
CA LEU A 50 -6.54 6.25 -0.32
C LEU A 50 -5.21 6.98 -0.49
N ARG A 51 -4.98 7.97 0.38
CA ARG A 51 -3.65 8.54 0.60
C ARG A 51 -3.11 7.92 1.89
N VAL A 52 -1.87 7.45 1.83
CA VAL A 52 -1.21 6.76 2.93
C VAL A 52 0.18 7.33 3.20
N ASP A 53 0.60 7.24 4.45
CA ASP A 53 1.94 7.57 4.91
C ASP A 53 2.56 6.42 5.74
N LEU A 54 3.82 6.60 6.14
CA LEU A 54 4.52 5.64 6.99
C LEU A 54 3.76 5.42 8.30
N GLY A 55 3.44 4.16 8.59
CA GLY A 55 2.77 3.75 9.82
C GLY A 55 1.26 3.60 9.70
N ASP A 56 0.66 3.98 8.56
CA ASP A 56 -0.75 3.76 8.30
C ASP A 56 -1.09 2.26 8.25
N ALA A 57 -2.30 1.94 8.68
CA ALA A 57 -2.89 0.61 8.61
C ALA A 57 -4.25 0.66 7.93
N ILE A 58 -4.45 -0.17 6.91
CA ILE A 58 -5.64 -0.19 6.06
C ILE A 58 -6.35 -1.53 6.22
N ASP A 59 -7.65 -1.51 6.53
CA ASP A 59 -8.50 -2.71 6.44
C ASP A 59 -8.78 -3.01 4.96
N LEU A 60 -8.38 -4.20 4.49
CA LEU A 60 -8.61 -4.63 3.12
C LEU A 60 -10.01 -5.24 2.95
N HIS A 61 -11.03 -4.47 3.34
CA HIS A 61 -12.43 -4.87 3.32
C HIS A 61 -12.68 -6.19 4.08
N GLY A 62 -12.05 -6.37 5.24
CA GLY A 62 -12.14 -7.58 6.06
C GLY A 62 -11.33 -8.79 5.57
N ALA A 63 -10.47 -8.64 4.55
CA ALA A 63 -9.51 -9.69 4.17
C ALA A 63 -8.29 -9.74 5.13
N GLY A 64 -8.06 -8.68 5.89
CA GLY A 64 -6.93 -8.51 6.79
C GLY A 64 -6.44 -7.07 6.82
N MET A 65 -5.39 -6.81 7.60
CA MET A 65 -4.79 -5.49 7.77
C MET A 65 -3.53 -5.35 6.91
N LEU A 66 -3.45 -4.26 6.15
CA LEU A 66 -2.26 -3.88 5.39
C LEU A 66 -1.56 -2.71 6.06
N HIS A 67 -0.34 -2.93 6.52
CA HIS A 67 0.50 -1.91 7.15
C HIS A 67 1.44 -1.29 6.12
N VAL A 68 1.62 0.03 6.18
CA VAL A 68 2.60 0.78 5.40
C VAL A 68 3.89 0.89 6.20
N ASP A 69 4.86 0.04 5.87
CA ASP A 69 6.13 -0.03 6.58
C ASP A 69 7.10 1.07 6.14
N ASP A 70 6.99 1.52 4.88
CA ASP A 70 7.86 2.55 4.31
C ASP A 70 7.25 3.17 3.04
N VAL A 71 7.57 4.44 2.80
CA VAL A 71 7.24 5.18 1.58
C VAL A 71 8.49 5.89 1.07
N GLU A 72 9.15 5.28 0.09
CA GLU A 72 10.34 5.84 -0.56
C GLU A 72 9.91 6.63 -1.80
N GLY A 73 10.18 7.94 -1.83
CA GLY A 73 9.92 8.76 -3.01
C GLY A 73 10.76 10.02 -3.04
N GLU A 74 11.38 10.30 -4.18
CA GLU A 74 12.14 11.53 -4.40
C GLU A 74 11.25 12.63 -5.01
N PRO A 75 11.31 13.87 -4.49
CA PRO A 75 10.60 15.00 -5.08
C PRO A 75 10.90 15.16 -6.58
N GLY A 76 9.85 15.25 -7.39
CA GLY A 76 9.98 15.50 -8.84
C GLY A 76 10.34 14.28 -9.68
N THR A 77 10.44 13.08 -9.08
CA THR A 77 10.70 11.85 -9.83
C THR A 77 9.44 10.98 -9.94
N SER A 78 9.41 10.10 -10.94
CA SER A 78 8.39 9.04 -11.06
C SER A 78 8.84 7.73 -10.40
N ALA A 79 10.00 7.75 -9.72
CA ALA A 79 10.60 6.59 -9.10
C ALA A 79 10.28 6.64 -7.60
N GLY A 80 9.47 5.70 -7.15
CA GLY A 80 9.17 5.52 -5.74
C GLY A 80 8.65 4.12 -5.47
N VAL A 81 8.71 3.70 -4.21
CA VAL A 81 8.29 2.38 -3.75
C VAL A 81 7.56 2.52 -2.42
N VAL A 82 6.48 1.75 -2.25
CA VAL A 82 5.85 1.55 -0.95
C VAL A 82 6.14 0.14 -0.47
N THR A 83 6.53 0.01 0.79
CA THR A 83 6.68 -1.30 1.42
C THR A 83 5.47 -1.57 2.30
N PHE A 84 4.81 -2.70 2.06
CA PHE A 84 3.67 -3.14 2.84
C PHE A 84 3.95 -4.43 3.59
N THR A 85 3.35 -4.59 4.76
CA THR A 85 3.19 -5.88 5.44
C THR A 85 1.71 -6.20 5.60
N PHE A 86 1.30 -7.38 5.13
CA PHE A 86 -0.07 -7.85 5.24
C PHE A 86 -0.23 -8.88 6.35
N HIS A 87 -1.24 -8.65 7.20
CA HIS A 87 -1.68 -9.53 8.27
C HIS A 87 -3.07 -10.07 7.90
N PRO A 88 -3.21 -11.37 7.56
CA PRO A 88 -4.51 -11.96 7.23
C PRO A 88 -5.45 -11.94 8.45
N ALA A 89 -6.76 -11.93 8.19
CA ALA A 89 -7.81 -12.03 9.20
C ALA A 89 -8.06 -13.48 9.67
#